data_AF-E4QDR3-F1
#
_entry.id   AF-E4QDR3-F1
#
_cell.length_a   1.000
_cell.length_b   1.000
_cell.length_c   1.000
_cell.angle_alpha   90.00
_cell.angle_beta   90.00
_cell.angle_gamma   90.00
#
_symmetry.space_group_name_H-M   'P 1'
#
loop_
_entity.id
_entity.type
_entity.pdbx_description
1 polymer ?
#
loop_
_entity_poly.entity_id
_entity_poly.type
_entity_poly.pdbx_seq_one_letter_code
_entity_poly.pdbx_strand_id
1 'polypeptide(L)'
;MQSLHNNIYKTARKNAGLTQMQAAELLNVSVRSLADYETGKTIPPDDVVIAMIEVYKAQWLAYSHLQKSTLIGKRYLPEIDLSDLPKAVLRLKKEIADLEKLDSEIINIACDGKIDKHEKMAWGRIVKEIREAISAAYSVIFSKEGA
;
A
#
# COMPACT_ATOMS: atom_id res chain seq x y z
N MET A 1 23.03 1.10 -3.62
CA MET A 1 22.39 2.43 -3.59
C MET A 1 21.02 2.33 -4.27
N GLN A 2 19.95 2.13 -3.50
CA GLN A 2 18.57 2.14 -4.00
C GLN A 2 18.18 3.59 -4.26
N SER A 3 17.85 3.98 -5.50
CA SER A 3 17.44 5.35 -5.81
C SER A 3 16.01 5.60 -5.32
N LEU A 4 15.90 6.23 -4.16
CA LEU A 4 14.67 6.82 -3.62
C LEU A 4 14.17 7.94 -4.53
N HIS A 5 13.27 7.62 -5.46
CA HIS A 5 12.13 8.42 -5.97
C HIS A 5 11.48 7.65 -7.14
N ASN A 6 11.10 6.39 -6.89
CA ASN A 6 10.47 5.56 -7.90
C ASN A 6 8.95 5.77 -7.81
N ASN A 7 8.43 6.65 -8.67
CA ASN A 7 7.00 6.84 -8.87
C ASN A 7 6.32 5.47 -9.11
N ILE A 8 5.16 5.25 -8.47
CA ILE A 8 4.48 3.95 -8.47
C ILE A 8 4.12 3.46 -9.88
N TYR A 9 3.74 4.35 -10.79
CA TYR A 9 3.39 4.01 -12.18
C TYR A 9 4.63 3.58 -12.97
N LYS A 10 5.74 4.32 -12.79
CA LYS A 10 7.02 4.01 -13.42
C LYS A 10 7.57 2.66 -12.95
N THR A 11 7.47 2.39 -11.66
CA THR A 11 7.88 1.11 -11.08
C THR A 11 7.03 -0.04 -11.61
N ALA A 12 5.71 0.12 -11.67
CA ALA A 12 4.82 -0.90 -12.24
C ALA A 12 5.17 -1.20 -13.70
N ARG A 13 5.35 -0.18 -14.55
CA ARG A 13 5.75 -0.37 -15.95
C ARG A 13 7.09 -1.09 -16.07
N LYS A 14 8.11 -0.66 -15.33
CA LYS A 14 9.44 -1.28 -15.36
C LYS A 14 9.39 -2.75 -14.92
N ASN A 15 8.58 -3.06 -13.91
CA ASN A 15 8.38 -4.43 -13.45
C ASN A 15 7.70 -5.30 -14.52
N ALA A 16 6.84 -4.73 -15.35
CA ALA A 16 6.24 -5.40 -16.50
C ALA A 16 7.20 -5.53 -17.70
N GLY A 17 8.43 -5.02 -17.62
CA GLY A 17 9.42 -5.09 -18.70
C GLY A 17 9.11 -4.21 -19.92
N LEU A 18 8.16 -3.27 -19.79
CA LEU A 18 7.70 -2.44 -20.91
C LEU A 18 8.51 -1.15 -21.04
N THR A 19 8.84 -0.77 -22.27
CA THR A 19 9.31 0.58 -22.58
C THR A 19 8.16 1.58 -22.44
N GLN A 20 8.48 2.86 -22.31
CA GLN A 20 7.47 3.91 -22.21
C GLN A 20 6.63 4.03 -23.48
N MET A 21 7.22 3.75 -24.66
CA MET A 21 6.48 3.76 -25.93
C MET A 21 5.47 2.61 -25.99
N GLN A 22 5.90 1.38 -25.70
CA GLN A 22 5.02 0.21 -25.67
C GLN A 22 3.88 0.39 -24.66
N ALA A 23 4.18 0.90 -23.47
CA ALA A 23 3.16 1.15 -22.46
C ALA A 23 2.16 2.24 -22.88
N ALA A 24 2.63 3.33 -23.47
CA ALA A 24 1.76 4.40 -23.95
C ALA A 24 0.79 3.90 -25.04
N GLU A 25 1.28 3.07 -25.96
CA GLU A 25 0.47 2.41 -26.99
C GLU A 25 -0.59 1.50 -26.38
N LEU A 26 -0.20 0.59 -25.47
CA LEU A 26 -1.12 -0.35 -24.81
C LEU A 26 -2.18 0.36 -23.95
N LEU A 27 -1.84 1.50 -23.34
CA LEU A 27 -2.75 2.29 -22.52
C LEU A 27 -3.57 3.29 -23.32
N ASN A 28 -3.35 3.40 -24.63
CA ASN A 28 -3.98 4.40 -25.50
C ASN A 28 -3.81 5.85 -24.98
N VAL A 29 -2.60 6.19 -24.52
CA VAL A 29 -2.23 7.55 -24.08
C VAL A 29 -0.99 8.03 -24.83
N SER A 30 -0.74 9.35 -24.83
CA SER A 30 0.50 9.86 -25.39
C SER A 30 1.71 9.48 -24.52
N VAL A 31 2.87 9.24 -25.15
CA VAL A 31 4.14 9.00 -24.44
C VAL A 31 4.44 10.14 -23.45
N ARG A 32 4.09 11.38 -23.83
CA ARG A 32 4.23 12.58 -23.00
C ARG A 32 3.33 12.54 -21.77
N SER A 33 2.06 12.16 -21.93
CA SER A 33 1.13 12.00 -20.80
C SER A 33 1.65 10.95 -19.82
N LEU A 34 2.11 9.81 -20.33
CA LEU A 34 2.73 8.77 -19.51
C LEU A 34 3.99 9.28 -18.79
N ALA A 35 4.79 10.14 -19.42
CA ALA A 35 5.96 10.77 -18.79
C ALA A 35 5.55 11.67 -17.61
N ASP A 36 4.51 12.48 -17.81
CA ASP A 36 3.98 13.38 -16.78
C ASP A 36 3.42 12.59 -15.58
N TYR A 37 2.79 11.43 -15.84
CA TYR A 37 2.35 10.49 -14.80
C TYR A 37 3.53 9.91 -14.01
N GLU A 38 4.55 9.43 -14.72
CA GLU A 38 5.73 8.78 -14.12
C GLU A 38 6.67 9.73 -13.39
N THR A 39 6.59 11.03 -13.68
CA THR A 39 7.30 12.09 -12.95
C THR A 39 6.49 12.65 -11.79
N GLY A 40 5.20 12.28 -11.69
CA GLY A 40 4.28 12.81 -10.67
C GLY A 40 3.80 14.23 -10.95
N LYS A 41 4.06 14.77 -12.15
CA LYS A 41 3.58 16.07 -12.59
C LYS A 41 2.07 16.09 -12.76
N THR A 42 1.49 14.96 -13.15
CA THR A 42 0.03 14.78 -13.25
C THR A 42 -0.36 13.46 -12.60
N ILE A 43 -1.44 13.46 -11.83
CA ILE A 43 -2.03 12.23 -11.31
C ILE A 43 -2.87 11.63 -12.45
N PRO A 44 -2.62 10.39 -12.88
CA PRO A 44 -3.45 9.76 -13.90
C PRO A 44 -4.89 9.58 -13.38
N PRO A 45 -5.90 9.71 -14.26
CA PRO A 45 -7.28 9.42 -13.91
C PRO A 45 -7.49 7.91 -13.68
N ASP A 46 -8.55 7.56 -12.95
CA ASP A 46 -8.80 6.20 -12.48
C ASP A 46 -8.89 5.16 -13.60
N ASP A 47 -9.50 5.51 -14.73
CA ASP A 47 -9.60 4.66 -15.93
C ASP A 47 -8.23 4.28 -16.50
N VAL A 48 -7.31 5.25 -16.58
CA VAL A 48 -5.93 5.01 -17.01
C VAL A 48 -5.19 4.15 -15.99
N VAL A 49 -5.43 4.34 -14.68
CA VAL A 49 -4.80 3.52 -13.64
C VAL A 49 -5.31 2.08 -13.67
N ILE A 50 -6.60 1.85 -13.93
CA ILE A 50 -7.18 0.52 -14.15
C ILE A 50 -6.48 -0.16 -15.33
N ALA A 51 -6.36 0.54 -16.46
CA ALA A 51 -5.62 0.02 -17.61
C ALA A 51 -4.15 -0.30 -17.27
N MET A 52 -3.48 0.55 -16.46
CA MET A 52 -2.12 0.26 -15.97
C MET A 52 -2.06 -1.01 -15.12
N ILE A 53 -3.01 -1.21 -14.21
CA ILE A 53 -3.07 -2.40 -13.35
C ILE A 53 -3.18 -3.67 -14.19
N GLU A 54 -4.05 -3.66 -15.20
CA GLU A 54 -4.29 -4.79 -16.10
C GLU A 54 -3.11 -5.07 -17.02
N VAL A 55 -2.63 -4.04 -17.73
CA VAL A 55 -1.51 -4.17 -18.68
C VAL A 55 -0.21 -4.55 -17.98
N TYR A 56 0.08 -3.96 -16.81
CA TYR A 56 1.30 -4.25 -16.06
C TYR A 56 1.18 -5.46 -15.14
N LYS A 57 -0.01 -6.06 -15.02
CA LYS A 57 -0.34 -7.13 -14.05
C LYS A 57 0.09 -6.77 -12.62
N ALA A 58 -0.18 -5.52 -12.22
CA ALA A 58 0.33 -4.92 -10.99
C ALA A 58 -0.81 -4.53 -10.03
N GLN A 59 -1.45 -5.52 -9.40
CA GLN A 59 -2.61 -5.27 -8.51
C GLN A 59 -2.29 -4.32 -7.34
N TRP A 60 -1.06 -4.36 -6.82
CA TRP A 60 -0.57 -3.46 -5.76
C TRP A 60 -0.65 -1.97 -6.14
N LEU A 61 -0.69 -1.66 -7.44
CA LEU A 61 -0.81 -0.30 -7.95
C LEU A 61 -2.17 0.32 -7.60
N ALA A 62 -3.24 -0.48 -7.49
CA ALA A 62 -4.57 0.00 -7.10
C ALA A 62 -4.56 0.61 -5.71
N TYR A 63 -4.07 -0.13 -4.72
CA TYR A 63 -3.95 0.34 -3.34
C TYR A 63 -3.02 1.55 -3.25
N SER A 64 -1.87 1.47 -3.93
CA SER A 64 -0.87 2.54 -3.93
C SER A 64 -1.39 3.83 -4.56
N HIS A 65 -2.19 3.73 -5.63
CA HIS A 65 -2.85 4.87 -6.24
C HIS A 65 -3.80 5.52 -5.24
N LEU A 66 -4.77 4.77 -4.72
CA LEU A 66 -5.78 5.31 -3.79
C LEU A 66 -5.15 5.97 -2.55
N GLN A 67 -4.12 5.33 -1.99
CA GLN A 67 -3.38 5.86 -0.87
C GLN A 67 -2.67 7.18 -1.22
N LYS A 68 -2.05 7.29 -2.40
CA LYS A 68 -1.15 8.42 -2.72
C LYS A 68 -1.81 9.53 -3.53
N SER A 69 -2.91 9.26 -4.24
CA SER A 69 -3.58 10.22 -5.11
C SER A 69 -4.56 11.12 -4.36
N THR A 70 -5.17 10.63 -3.27
CA THR A 70 -6.21 11.37 -2.54
C THR A 70 -5.76 11.80 -1.14
N LEU A 71 -6.30 12.92 -0.64
CA LEU A 71 -6.06 13.36 0.75
C LEU A 71 -6.64 12.37 1.77
N ILE A 72 -7.77 11.74 1.44
CA ILE A 72 -8.43 10.73 2.28
C ILE A 72 -7.53 9.50 2.37
N GLY A 73 -7.05 8.99 1.23
CA GLY A 73 -6.14 7.85 1.18
C GLY A 73 -4.88 8.08 2.02
N LYS A 74 -4.22 9.23 1.85
CA LYS A 74 -3.00 9.56 2.62
C LYS A 74 -3.23 9.61 4.13
N ARG A 75 -4.43 10.01 4.57
CA ARG A 75 -4.74 10.20 5.99
C ARG A 75 -5.24 8.93 6.67
N TYR A 76 -5.90 8.05 5.94
CA TYR A 76 -6.62 6.92 6.53
C TYR A 76 -6.12 5.54 6.08
N LEU A 77 -5.44 5.42 4.93
CA LEU A 77 -4.92 4.12 4.45
C LEU A 77 -3.49 3.88 4.94
N PRO A 78 -3.21 2.74 5.61
CA PRO A 78 -1.87 2.40 6.09
C PRO A 78 -0.83 2.32 4.97
N GLU A 79 0.37 2.85 5.19
CA GLU A 79 1.50 2.65 4.28
C GLU A 79 1.89 1.18 4.23
N ILE A 80 2.06 0.63 3.03
CA ILE A 80 2.44 -0.77 2.81
C ILE A 80 3.86 -0.84 2.28
N ASP A 81 4.62 -1.82 2.74
CA ASP A 81 5.99 -2.06 2.27
C ASP A 81 5.96 -3.18 1.23
N LEU A 82 6.13 -2.83 -0.05
CA LEU A 82 6.19 -3.77 -1.17
C LEU A 82 7.55 -4.47 -1.28
N SER A 83 8.16 -4.78 -0.14
CA SER A 83 9.39 -5.56 -0.01
C SER A 83 9.22 -7.01 -0.49
N ASP A 84 10.30 -7.79 -0.44
CA ASP A 84 10.29 -9.20 -0.80
C ASP A 84 9.43 -10.03 0.17
N LEU A 85 8.79 -11.07 -0.38
CA LEU A 85 7.83 -11.93 0.33
C LEU A 85 8.34 -12.44 1.69
N PRO A 86 9.60 -12.91 1.85
CA PRO A 86 10.10 -13.37 3.15
C PRO A 86 10.01 -12.29 4.24
N LYS A 87 10.41 -11.07 3.92
CA LYS A 87 10.36 -9.93 4.85
C LYS A 87 8.92 -9.58 5.21
N ALA A 88 8.03 -9.54 4.22
CA ALA A 88 6.61 -9.26 4.45
C ALA A 88 5.96 -10.30 5.38
N VAL A 89 6.23 -11.60 5.16
CA VAL A 89 5.70 -12.69 5.99
C VAL A 89 6.23 -12.63 7.42
N LEU A 90 7.54 -12.41 7.60
CA LEU A 90 8.13 -12.29 8.93
C LEU A 90 7.56 -11.10 9.69
N ARG A 91 7.38 -9.96 9.01
CA ARG A 91 6.73 -8.79 9.61
C ARG A 91 5.31 -9.10 10.03
N LEU A 92 4.49 -9.71 9.18
CA LEU A 92 3.13 -10.10 9.53
C LEU A 92 3.09 -11.02 10.76
N LYS A 93 3.98 -12.02 10.84
CA LYS A 93 4.07 -12.91 12.01
C LYS A 93 4.41 -12.17 13.29
N LYS A 94 5.34 -11.21 13.22
CA LYS A 94 5.67 -10.34 14.37
C LYS A 94 4.45 -9.53 14.81
N GLU A 95 3.78 -8.85 13.89
CA GLU A 95 2.63 -7.99 14.23
C GLU A 95 1.45 -8.79 14.81
N ILE A 96 1.21 -10.01 14.32
CA ILE A 96 0.21 -10.92 14.92
C ILE A 96 0.60 -11.28 16.36
N ALA A 97 1.86 -11.65 16.60
CA ALA A 97 2.34 -11.99 17.95
C ALA A 97 2.32 -10.79 18.91
N ASP A 98 2.52 -9.57 18.40
CA ASP A 98 2.41 -8.35 19.20
C ASP A 98 0.94 -8.05 19.56
N LEU A 99 -0.01 -8.28 18.64
CA LEU A 99 -1.45 -8.20 18.93
C LEU A 99 -1.92 -9.25 19.94
N GLU A 100 -1.43 -10.49 19.84
CA GLU A 100 -1.76 -11.57 20.79
C GLU A 100 -1.39 -11.19 22.23
N LYS A 101 -0.30 -10.45 22.45
CA LYS A 101 0.08 -9.96 23.79
C LYS A 101 -0.90 -8.93 24.36
N LEU A 102 -1.66 -8.26 23.51
CA LEU A 102 -2.63 -7.23 23.89
C LEU A 102 -4.05 -7.78 24.04
N ASP A 103 -4.28 -9.07 23.77
CA ASP A 103 -5.62 -9.67 23.69
C ASP A 103 -6.49 -9.39 24.94
N SER A 104 -5.92 -9.59 26.13
CA SER A 104 -6.62 -9.30 27.38
C SER A 104 -6.91 -7.80 27.58
N GLU A 105 -6.02 -6.91 27.16
CA GLU A 105 -6.22 -5.46 27.26
C GLU A 105 -7.31 -4.99 26.28
N ILE A 106 -7.32 -5.55 25.07
CA ILE A 106 -8.37 -5.33 24.07
C ILE A 106 -9.73 -5.71 24.63
N ILE A 107 -9.86 -6.92 25.19
CA ILE A 107 -11.11 -7.39 25.77
C ILE A 107 -11.54 -6.48 26.92
N ASN A 108 -10.64 -6.15 27.85
CA ASN A 108 -10.98 -5.34 29.01
C ASN A 108 -11.50 -3.95 28.65
N ILE A 109 -10.84 -3.27 27.69
CA ILE A 109 -11.24 -1.93 27.26
C ILE A 109 -12.49 -1.97 26.37
N ALA A 110 -12.67 -3.01 25.54
CA ALA A 110 -13.78 -3.06 24.60
C ALA A 110 -15.09 -3.62 25.21
N CYS A 111 -15.02 -4.33 26.34
CA CYS A 111 -16.14 -5.10 26.90
C CYS A 111 -17.39 -4.26 27.19
N ASP A 112 -17.21 -3.04 27.70
CA ASP A 112 -18.32 -2.15 28.06
C ASP A 112 -18.82 -1.30 26.87
N GLY A 113 -18.16 -1.44 25.71
CA GLY A 113 -18.44 -0.71 24.48
C GLY A 113 -18.09 0.78 24.50
N LYS A 114 -17.34 1.27 25.50
CA LYS A 114 -17.05 2.69 25.69
C LYS A 114 -15.60 2.93 26.13
N ILE A 115 -14.83 3.55 25.24
CA ILE A 115 -13.46 3.99 25.59
C ILE A 115 -13.54 5.29 26.39
N ASP A 116 -13.17 5.23 27.66
CA ASP A 116 -13.14 6.41 28.53
C ASP A 116 -11.84 7.26 28.38
N LYS A 117 -11.73 8.34 29.16
CA LYS A 117 -10.56 9.25 29.09
C LYS A 117 -9.26 8.60 29.54
N HIS A 118 -9.31 7.66 30.48
CA HIS A 118 -8.16 6.93 31.01
C HIS A 118 -7.71 5.82 30.05
N GLU A 119 -8.66 5.21 29.33
CA GLU A 119 -8.40 4.15 28.37
C GLU A 119 -7.94 4.67 27.00
N LYS A 120 -8.28 5.91 26.65
CA LYS A 120 -7.98 6.49 25.32
C LYS A 120 -6.52 6.33 24.88
N MET A 121 -5.57 6.45 25.80
CA MET A 121 -4.15 6.28 25.48
C MET A 121 -3.82 4.81 25.18
N ALA A 122 -4.32 3.87 25.99
CA ALA A 122 -4.15 2.43 25.79
C ALA A 122 -4.81 1.98 24.48
N TRP A 123 -6.05 2.40 24.25
CA TRP A 123 -6.78 2.13 23.02
C TRP A 123 -6.05 2.69 21.78
N GLY A 124 -5.46 3.87 21.90
CA GLY A 124 -4.65 4.45 20.82
C GLY A 124 -3.45 3.57 20.43
N ARG A 125 -2.82 2.89 21.40
CA ARG A 125 -1.74 1.92 21.12
C ARG A 125 -2.28 0.67 20.44
N ILE A 126 -3.38 0.12 20.94
CA ILE A 126 -4.05 -1.03 20.31
C ILE A 126 -4.39 -0.73 18.84
N VAL A 127 -5.02 0.41 18.56
CA VAL A 127 -5.37 0.81 17.19
C VAL A 127 -4.13 0.96 16.31
N LYS A 128 -3.00 1.42 16.88
CA LYS A 128 -1.73 1.51 16.15
C LYS A 128 -1.22 0.11 15.78
N GLU A 129 -1.17 -0.84 16.71
CA GLU A 129 -0.75 -2.23 16.44
C GLU A 129 -1.67 -2.91 15.41
N ILE A 130 -2.99 -2.69 15.50
CA ILE A 130 -3.94 -3.20 14.49
C ILE A 130 -3.63 -2.64 13.11
N ARG A 131 -3.32 -1.34 13.00
CA ARG A 131 -2.94 -0.72 11.72
C ARG A 131 -1.62 -1.27 11.17
N GLU A 132 -0.66 -1.56 12.04
CA GLU A 132 0.62 -2.18 11.66
C GLU A 132 0.40 -3.61 11.15
N ALA A 133 -0.47 -4.39 11.79
CA ALA A 133 -0.86 -5.72 11.32
C ALA A 133 -1.60 -5.67 9.97
N ILE A 134 -2.53 -4.74 9.77
CA ILE A 134 -3.22 -4.54 8.48
C ILE A 134 -2.21 -4.18 7.38
N SER A 135 -1.29 -3.26 7.66
CA SER A 135 -0.20 -2.90 6.74
C SER A 135 0.65 -4.10 6.36
N ALA A 136 1.05 -4.92 7.35
CA ALA A 136 1.84 -6.12 7.11
C ALA A 136 1.06 -7.16 6.29
N ALA A 137 -0.24 -7.32 6.55
CA ALA A 137 -1.10 -8.23 5.80
C ALA A 137 -1.22 -7.82 4.32
N TYR A 138 -1.49 -6.55 4.05
CA TYR A 138 -1.49 -6.04 2.67
C TYR A 138 -0.12 -6.15 2.00
N SER A 139 0.96 -5.94 2.76
CA SER A 139 2.32 -6.11 2.25
C SER A 139 2.56 -7.57 1.79
N VAL A 140 2.02 -8.57 2.49
CA VAL A 140 2.07 -9.98 2.05
C VAL A 140 1.21 -10.20 0.81
N ILE A 141 -0.06 -9.76 0.83
CA ILE A 141 -1.00 -9.91 -0.30
C ILE A 141 -0.43 -9.33 -1.59
N PHE A 142 0.27 -8.21 -1.49
CA PHE A 142 0.84 -7.49 -2.63
C PHE A 142 2.34 -7.74 -2.84
N SER A 143 2.97 -8.58 -2.02
CA SER A 143 4.35 -8.97 -2.25
C SER A 143 4.43 -9.74 -3.56
N LYS A 144 5.50 -9.50 -4.32
CA LYS A 144 5.74 -10.31 -5.51
C LYS A 144 6.04 -11.73 -5.06
N GLU A 145 5.29 -12.70 -5.60
CA GLU A 145 5.75 -14.08 -5.65
C GLU A 145 7.16 -14.05 -6.26
N GLY A 146 8.14 -14.64 -5.56
CA GLY A 146 9.53 -14.63 -6.02
C GLY A 146 9.59 -15.05 -7.49
N ALA A 147 10.19 -14.19 -8.31
CA ALA A 147 10.47 -14.49 -9.71
C ALA A 147 11.39 -15.70 -9.86
#